data_AF-A0A2S9FSA9-F1
#
_entry.id   AF-A0A2S9FSA9-F1
#
_cell.length_a   1.000
_cell.length_b   1.000
_cell.length_c   1.000
_cell.angle_alpha   90.00
_cell.angle_beta   90.00
_cell.angle_gamma   90.00
#
_symmetry.space_group_name_H-M   'P 1'
#
loop_
_entity.id
_entity.type
_entity.pdbx_description
1 polymer ?
#
loop_
_entity_poly.entity_id
_entity_poly.type
_entity_poly.pdbx_seq_one_letter_code
_entity_poly.pdbx_strand_id
1 'polypeptide(L)'
;RAGAAAAVSETAYELGMALGIATLGSIVTAVYRSVVVAQGVPENVAAQARDSLPSAIHAAQTLPPDQQAVLLDAAKESFTHGLSVASGVGAA
;
A
#
# COMPACT_ATOMS: atom_id res chain seq x y z
N ARG A 1 5.44 21.77 37.89
CA ARG A 1 4.59 22.04 36.70
C ARG A 1 5.28 21.67 35.38
N ALA A 2 6.61 21.68 35.27
CA ALA A 2 7.34 21.25 34.06
C ALA A 2 7.08 19.78 33.63
N GLY A 3 6.92 18.84 34.56
CA GLY A 3 6.69 17.42 34.23
C GLY A 3 5.35 17.14 33.53
N ALA A 4 4.29 17.89 33.84
CA ALA A 4 3.00 17.74 33.16
C ALA A 4 3.06 18.27 31.70
N ALA A 5 3.83 19.33 31.46
CA ALA A 5 4.07 19.84 30.10
C ALA A 5 4.96 18.88 29.28
N ALA A 6 5.97 18.28 29.91
CA ALA A 6 6.82 17.28 29.27
C ALA A 6 6.04 16.03 28.84
N ALA A 7 5.18 15.49 29.72
CA ALA A 7 4.34 14.34 29.40
C ALA A 7 3.39 14.61 28.21
N VAL A 8 2.81 15.80 28.14
CA VAL A 8 1.97 16.19 26.99
C VAL A 8 2.78 16.25 25.70
N SER A 9 4.00 16.82 25.74
CA SER A 9 4.88 16.88 24.57
C SER A 9 5.28 15.48 24.06
N GLU A 10 5.50 14.55 24.97
CA GLU A 10 5.86 13.16 24.63
C GLU A 10 4.68 12.46 23.93
N THR A 11 3.48 12.54 24.50
CA THR A 11 2.28 11.97 23.85
C THR A 11 1.97 12.61 22.50
N ALA A 12 2.19 13.91 22.36
CA ALA A 12 1.99 14.61 21.10
C ALA A 12 2.98 14.13 20.03
N TYR A 13 4.23 13.87 20.43
CA TYR A 13 5.25 13.32 19.54
C TYR A 13 4.90 11.89 19.09
N GLU A 14 4.57 11.00 20.03
CA GLU A 14 4.17 9.63 19.72
C GLU A 14 2.92 9.58 18.82
N LEU A 15 1.92 10.41 19.12
CA LEU A 15 0.70 10.52 18.32
C LEU A 15 0.99 11.06 16.92
N GLY A 16 1.81 12.10 16.81
CA GLY A 16 2.21 12.68 15.53
C GLY A 16 2.95 11.67 14.66
N MET A 17 3.86 10.89 15.25
CA MET A 17 4.57 9.82 14.55
C MET A 17 3.62 8.71 14.08
N ALA A 18 2.75 8.22 14.97
CA ALA A 18 1.79 7.19 14.64
C ALA A 18 0.83 7.63 13.52
N LEU A 19 0.34 8.88 13.60
CA LEU A 19 -0.52 9.46 12.59
C LEU A 19 0.19 9.60 11.24
N GLY A 20 1.44 10.08 11.23
CA GLY A 20 2.25 10.17 10.01
C GLY A 20 2.46 8.81 9.33
N ILE A 21 2.76 7.77 10.11
CA ILE A 21 2.88 6.40 9.58
C ILE A 21 1.54 5.93 8.99
N ALA A 22 0.43 6.17 9.70
CA ALA A 22 -0.90 5.75 9.27
C ALA A 22 -1.37 6.48 8.00
N THR A 23 -1.11 7.77 7.87
CA THR A 23 -1.48 8.56 6.69
C THR A 23 -0.68 8.13 5.47
N LEU A 24 0.64 7.98 5.59
CA LEU A 24 1.48 7.50 4.50
C LEU A 24 1.11 6.08 4.07
N GLY A 25 0.89 5.16 5.02
CA GLY A 25 0.41 3.82 4.73
C GLY A 25 -0.95 3.82 4.03
N SER A 26 -1.87 4.70 4.44
CA SER A 26 -3.18 4.84 3.79
C SER A 26 -3.05 5.32 2.34
N ILE A 27 -2.12 6.22 2.04
CA ILE A 27 -1.84 6.68 0.67
C ILE A 27 -1.34 5.51 -0.19
N VAL A 28 -0.35 4.76 0.29
CA VAL A 28 0.17 3.58 -0.43
C VAL A 28 -0.97 2.61 -0.75
N THR A 29 -1.78 2.25 0.23
CA THR A 29 -2.92 1.35 0.05
C THR A 29 -3.97 1.91 -0.91
N ALA A 30 -4.29 3.20 -0.80
CA ALA A 30 -5.29 3.85 -1.63
C ALA A 30 -4.88 3.96 -3.10
N VAL A 31 -3.58 4.09 -3.38
CA VAL A 31 -3.02 4.04 -4.73
C VAL A 31 -2.91 2.60 -5.21
N TYR A 32 -2.45 1.66 -4.37
CA TYR A 32 -2.30 0.26 -4.75
C TYR A 32 -3.61 -0.38 -5.27
N ARG A 33 -4.74 -0.10 -4.61
CA ARG A 33 -6.05 -0.64 -5.03
C ARG A 33 -6.49 -0.21 -6.43
N SER A 34 -5.82 0.76 -7.07
CA SER A 34 -6.08 1.14 -8.46
C SER A 34 -5.36 0.25 -9.46
N VAL A 35 -4.74 -0.86 -9.02
CA VAL A 35 -4.11 -1.84 -9.91
C VAL A 35 -5.07 -2.30 -11.00
N VAL A 36 -4.61 -2.18 -12.24
CA VAL A 36 -5.36 -2.60 -13.42
C VAL A 36 -4.99 -4.03 -13.75
N VAL A 37 -5.97 -4.93 -13.68
CA VAL A 37 -5.78 -6.35 -13.99
C VAL A 37 -6.14 -6.59 -15.45
N ALA A 38 -5.30 -7.36 -16.15
CA ALA A 38 -5.47 -7.66 -17.57
C ALA A 38 -6.76 -8.45 -17.85
N GLN A 39 -7.31 -8.24 -19.05
CA GLN A 39 -8.47 -8.99 -19.55
C GLN A 39 -8.13 -10.49 -19.63
N GLY A 40 -9.05 -11.34 -19.20
CA GLY A 40 -8.87 -12.80 -19.18
C GLY A 40 -8.33 -13.37 -17.87
N VAL A 41 -8.06 -12.53 -16.86
CA VAL A 41 -7.84 -12.99 -15.48
C VAL A 41 -9.20 -13.22 -14.80
N PRO A 42 -9.42 -14.35 -14.11
CA PRO A 42 -10.64 -14.59 -13.35
C PRO A 42 -10.91 -13.49 -12.31
N GLU A 43 -12.17 -13.06 -12.16
CA GLU A 43 -12.50 -11.92 -11.29
C GLU A 43 -12.14 -12.16 -9.82
N ASN A 44 -12.18 -13.40 -9.34
CA ASN A 44 -11.75 -13.75 -7.98
C ASN A 44 -10.23 -13.56 -7.78
N VAL A 45 -9.43 -13.78 -8.81
CA VAL A 45 -7.98 -13.52 -8.80
C VAL A 45 -7.74 -12.02 -8.89
N ALA A 46 -8.49 -11.32 -9.75
CA ALA A 46 -8.41 -9.86 -9.87
C ALA A 46 -8.80 -9.15 -8.57
N ALA A 47 -9.83 -9.62 -7.87
CA ALA A 47 -10.26 -9.07 -6.58
C ALA A 47 -9.17 -9.26 -5.50
N GLN A 48 -8.57 -10.45 -5.42
CA GLN A 48 -7.44 -10.70 -4.50
C GLN A 48 -6.21 -9.87 -4.86
N ALA A 49 -5.94 -9.66 -6.15
CA ALA A 49 -4.81 -8.84 -6.59
C ALA A 49 -4.97 -7.36 -6.23
N ARG A 50 -6.21 -6.85 -6.11
CA ARG A 50 -6.46 -5.46 -5.70
C ARG A 50 -6.34 -5.22 -4.20
N ASP A 51 -6.32 -6.27 -3.39
CA ASP A 51 -6.29 -6.19 -1.93
C ASP A 51 -4.91 -5.78 -1.40
N SER A 52 -3.86 -6.52 -1.78
CA SER A 52 -2.48 -6.20 -1.42
C SER A 52 -1.47 -6.89 -2.35
N LEU A 53 -0.23 -6.40 -2.39
CA LEU A 53 0.85 -7.04 -3.17
C LEU A 53 1.09 -8.50 -2.75
N PRO A 54 1.14 -8.86 -1.44
CA PRO A 54 1.17 -10.26 -1.03
C PRO A 54 -0.02 -11.08 -1.54
N SER A 55 -1.24 -10.53 -1.46
CA SER A 55 -2.46 -11.18 -1.98
C SER A 55 -2.38 -11.39 -3.49
N ALA A 56 -1.84 -10.43 -4.24
CA ALA A 56 -1.59 -10.53 -5.68
C ALA A 56 -0.55 -11.61 -6.01
N ILE A 57 0.55 -11.68 -5.25
CA ILE A 57 1.57 -12.72 -5.42
C ILE A 57 0.98 -14.11 -5.22
N HIS A 58 0.17 -14.28 -4.17
CA HIS A 58 -0.49 -15.54 -3.90
C HIS A 58 -1.50 -15.91 -5.00
N ALA A 59 -2.36 -14.96 -5.40
CA ALA A 59 -3.37 -15.19 -6.42
C ALA A 59 -2.76 -15.51 -7.80
N ALA A 60 -1.63 -14.88 -8.13
CA ALA A 60 -0.92 -15.10 -9.39
C ALA A 60 -0.38 -16.54 -9.53
N GLN A 61 -0.13 -17.25 -8.43
CA GLN A 61 0.31 -18.67 -8.45
C GLN A 61 -0.74 -19.61 -9.04
N THR A 62 -2.00 -19.17 -9.14
CA THR A 62 -3.10 -19.94 -9.71
C THR A 62 -3.26 -19.76 -11.22
N LEU A 63 -2.47 -18.85 -11.82
CA LEU A 63 -2.57 -18.49 -13.23
C LEU A 63 -1.53 -19.21 -14.09
N PRO A 64 -1.76 -19.32 -15.41
CA PRO A 64 -0.72 -19.69 -16.37
C PRO A 64 0.48 -18.71 -16.32
N PRO A 65 1.71 -19.16 -16.67
CA PRO A 65 2.93 -18.36 -16.54
C PRO A 65 2.85 -16.95 -17.18
N ASP A 66 2.24 -16.86 -18.37
CA ASP A 66 2.13 -15.59 -19.09
C ASP A 66 1.22 -14.59 -18.35
N GLN A 67 0.11 -15.06 -17.78
CA GLN A 67 -0.81 -14.22 -17.01
C GLN A 67 -0.27 -13.91 -15.61
N GLN A 68 0.46 -14.86 -15.02
CA GLN A 68 1.14 -14.67 -13.74
C GLN A 68 2.15 -13.52 -13.83
N ALA A 69 3.01 -13.49 -14.86
CA ALA A 69 3.99 -12.43 -15.04
C ALA A 69 3.31 -11.06 -15.19
N VAL A 70 2.29 -10.98 -16.05
CA VAL A 70 1.54 -9.74 -16.29
C VAL A 70 0.87 -9.20 -15.01
N LEU A 71 0.25 -10.07 -14.22
CA LEU A 71 -0.40 -9.66 -12.96
C LEU A 71 0.63 -9.18 -11.93
N LEU A 72 1.76 -9.88 -11.81
CA LEU A 72 2.83 -9.51 -10.86
C LEU A 72 3.48 -8.18 -11.23
N ASP A 73 3.71 -7.91 -12.51
CA ASP A 73 4.31 -6.66 -12.94
C ASP A 73 3.35 -5.48 -12.69
N ALA A 74 2.07 -5.62 -13.03
CA ALA A 74 1.05 -4.61 -12.73
C ALA A 74 0.94 -4.32 -11.22
N ALA A 75 0.99 -5.37 -10.38
CA ALA A 75 0.94 -5.23 -8.93
C ALA A 75 2.19 -4.51 -8.37
N LYS A 76 3.40 -4.86 -8.85
CA LYS A 76 4.65 -4.20 -8.44
C LYS A 76 4.70 -2.74 -8.86
N GLU A 77 4.26 -2.44 -10.08
CA GLU A 77 4.18 -1.08 -10.60
C GLU A 77 3.23 -0.24 -9.74
N SER A 78 2.04 -0.75 -9.46
CA SER A 78 1.04 -0.07 -8.61
C SER A 78 1.54 0.16 -7.19
N PHE A 79 2.26 -0.82 -6.62
CA PHE A 79 2.88 -0.67 -5.29
C PHE A 79 3.97 0.39 -5.27
N THR A 80 4.86 0.36 -6.26
CA THR A 80 5.96 1.34 -6.39
C THR A 80 5.41 2.74 -6.61
N HIS A 81 4.37 2.88 -7.43
CA HIS A 81 3.68 4.15 -7.62
C HIS A 81 3.07 4.67 -6.32
N GLY A 82 2.38 3.82 -5.55
CA GLY A 82 1.87 4.18 -4.23
C GLY A 82 2.97 4.66 -3.28
N LEU A 83 4.12 3.99 -3.28
CA LEU A 83 5.28 4.37 -2.49
C LEU A 83 5.85 5.73 -2.94
N SER A 84 5.96 5.97 -4.26
CA SER A 84 6.43 7.26 -4.80
C SER A 84 5.50 8.41 -4.43
N VAL A 85 4.18 8.21 -4.49
CA VAL A 85 3.20 9.22 -4.09
C VAL A 85 3.29 9.50 -2.59
N ALA A 86 3.33 8.47 -1.75
CA ALA A 86 3.47 8.63 -0.31
C ALA A 86 4.79 9.35 0.06
N SER A 87 5.88 9.01 -0.62
CA SER A 87 7.19 9.67 -0.43
C SER A 87 7.14 11.14 -0.83
N GLY A 88 6.48 11.46 -1.94
CA GLY A 88 6.26 12.84 -2.38
C GLY A 88 5.43 13.66 -1.38
N VAL A 89 4.38 13.06 -0.80
CA VAL A 89 3.55 13.70 0.24
C VAL A 89 4.33 13.89 1.54
N GLY A 90 5.11 12.88 1.97
CA GLY A 90 5.89 12.96 3.21
C GLY A 90 7.12 13.88 3.13
N ALA A 91 7.55 14.26 1.92
CA ALA A 91 8.67 15.18 1.70
C ALA A 91 8.23 16.66 1.57
N ALA A 92 6.92 16.92 1.40
CA ALA A 92 6.34 18.26 1.32
C ALA A 92 6.19 18.92 2.70
#